data_AF-A0A822AT22-F1
#
_entry.id   AF-A0A822AT22-F1
#
_cell.length_a   1.000
_cell.length_b   1.000
_cell.length_c   1.000
_cell.angle_alpha   90.00
_cell.angle_beta   90.00
_cell.angle_gamma   90.00
#
_symmetry.space_group_name_H-M   'P 1'
#
loop_
_entity.id
_entity.type
_entity.pdbx_description
1 polymer ?
#
loop_
_entity_poly.entity_id
_entity_poly.type
_entity_poly.pdbx_seq_one_letter_code
_entity_poly.pdbx_strand_id
1 'polypeptide(L)'
;MEQIQRLQSDIIHDYNDITTLETNCLTNECISTFEELSNELIYEVFEYLDLHYAFQAFYDLNQRFQNLFLYPNLPIKINISSISKSTFHYYLTDIIIPHADRIKSFRLSNPFVADMIQVLRIVADYTRFSTFNMEYLNADQWEQLISTHMPNLRIFDFQHQYRSWYNNHDRQAYETRYDQTKSYHVAIFYSINPYRKSYMLYEELDKNVSSLHVETSKDSVQHVYIHNTNAMEQCLSYFPNAIELTLSETFHVPRDSIVISLNRIIPLRQLTKLTFDYHHFPFEQVIELLHFTPNVHTLKLDSILLYQ
;
A
#
# COMPACT_ATOMS: atom_id res chain seq x y z
N MET A 1 -51.52 36.73 36.15
CA MET A 1 -52.21 35.46 35.90
C MET A 1 -51.71 34.79 34.62
N GLU A 2 -51.59 35.51 33.50
CA GLU A 2 -51.10 34.94 32.23
C GLU A 2 -49.67 34.35 32.26
N GLN A 3 -48.75 34.93 33.04
CA GLN A 3 -47.38 34.39 33.15
C GLN A 3 -47.32 33.03 33.84
N ILE A 4 -48.26 32.75 34.77
CA ILE A 4 -48.30 31.46 35.48
C ILE A 4 -48.85 30.36 34.55
N GLN A 5 -49.80 30.70 33.66
CA GLN A 5 -50.33 29.74 32.68
C GLN A 5 -49.32 29.37 31.59
N ARG A 6 -48.43 30.30 31.17
CA ARG A 6 -47.34 29.97 30.24
C ARG A 6 -46.31 29.03 30.86
N LEU A 7 -45.88 29.32 32.09
CA LEU A 7 -44.93 28.45 32.80
C LEU A 7 -45.49 27.04 33.03
N GLN A 8 -46.79 26.88 33.27
CA GLN A 8 -47.42 25.56 33.40
C GLN A 8 -47.50 24.81 32.06
N SER A 9 -47.71 25.51 30.94
CA SER A 9 -47.71 24.91 29.61
C SER A 9 -46.33 24.39 29.19
N ASP A 10 -45.29 25.17 29.46
CA ASP A 10 -43.92 24.82 29.09
C ASP A 10 -43.41 23.62 29.93
N ILE A 11 -43.76 23.57 31.22
CA ILE A 11 -43.42 22.42 32.09
C ILE A 11 -44.14 21.14 31.66
N ILE A 12 -45.39 21.22 31.18
CA ILE A 12 -46.14 20.04 30.70
C ILE A 12 -45.58 19.52 29.36
N HIS A 13 -45.09 20.42 28.50
CA HIS A 13 -44.45 20.01 27.25
C HIS A 13 -43.12 19.30 27.49
N ASP A 14 -42.26 19.84 28.37
CA ASP A 14 -40.99 19.21 28.73
C ASP A 14 -41.20 17.86 29.44
N TYR A 15 -42.23 17.72 30.28
CA TYR A 15 -42.51 16.45 30.98
C TYR A 15 -43.00 15.35 30.03
N ASN A 16 -43.76 15.71 28.99
CA ASN A 16 -44.17 14.77 27.95
C ASN A 16 -42.99 14.38 27.06
N ASP A 17 -42.09 15.31 26.72
CA ASP A 17 -40.89 14.99 25.92
C ASP A 17 -39.93 14.06 26.69
N ILE A 18 -39.77 14.25 28.01
CA ILE A 18 -38.97 13.36 28.87
C ILE A 18 -39.60 11.96 28.98
N THR A 19 -40.93 11.87 29.11
CA THR A 19 -41.59 10.56 29.17
C THR A 19 -41.55 9.80 27.85
N THR A 20 -41.57 10.48 26.68
CA THR A 20 -41.31 9.81 25.38
C THR A 20 -39.85 9.35 25.20
N LEU A 21 -38.88 10.07 25.77
CA LEU A 21 -37.47 9.67 25.76
C LEU A 21 -37.17 8.49 26.70
N GLU A 22 -37.83 8.42 27.85
CA GLU A 22 -37.68 7.31 28.80
C GLU A 22 -38.38 6.02 28.35
N THR A 23 -39.51 6.10 27.63
CA THR A 23 -40.14 4.90 27.04
C THR A 23 -39.36 4.28 25.88
N ASN A 24 -38.48 5.04 25.21
CA ASN A 24 -37.63 4.50 24.13
C ASN A 24 -36.30 3.90 24.63
N CYS A 25 -35.96 4.06 25.92
CA CYS A 25 -34.75 3.48 26.53
C CYS A 25 -35.00 2.14 27.26
N LEU A 26 -36.22 1.60 27.25
CA LEU A 26 -36.60 0.44 28.09
C LEU A 26 -37.27 -0.73 27.33
N THR A 27 -36.87 -0.96 26.09
CA THR A 27 -36.75 -2.34 25.60
C THR A 27 -35.26 -2.69 25.59
N ASN A 28 -34.70 -2.92 26.78
CA ASN A 28 -33.48 -3.73 26.94
C ASN A 28 -33.83 -5.17 26.50
N GLU A 29 -34.16 -5.35 25.22
CA GLU A 29 -34.06 -6.66 24.59
C GLU A 29 -32.58 -6.99 24.67
N CYS A 30 -32.26 -7.89 25.61
CA CYS A 30 -30.93 -8.41 25.75
C CYS A 30 -30.60 -9.10 24.43
N ILE A 31 -29.77 -8.43 23.61
CA ILE A 31 -29.23 -9.00 22.38
C ILE A 31 -28.57 -10.32 22.76
N SER A 32 -29.24 -11.40 22.41
CA SER A 32 -28.89 -12.75 22.83
C SER A 32 -28.11 -13.47 21.74
N THR A 33 -28.24 -13.01 20.50
CA THR A 33 -27.53 -13.57 19.35
C THR A 33 -26.95 -12.49 18.43
N PHE A 34 -25.96 -12.86 17.64
CA PHE A 34 -25.28 -11.95 16.72
C PHE A 34 -26.22 -11.47 15.60
N GLU A 35 -27.21 -12.28 15.23
CA GLU A 35 -28.22 -12.01 14.22
C GLU A 35 -29.22 -10.92 14.63
N GLU A 36 -29.25 -10.52 15.90
CA GLU A 36 -30.10 -9.45 16.42
C GLU A 36 -29.42 -8.07 16.37
N LEU A 37 -28.09 -8.01 16.14
CA LEU A 37 -27.37 -6.74 15.95
C LEU A 37 -27.94 -5.94 14.78
N SER A 38 -27.89 -4.62 14.79
CA SER A 38 -28.29 -3.80 13.64
C SER A 38 -27.32 -3.97 12.46
N ASN A 39 -27.74 -3.59 11.24
CA ASN A 39 -26.85 -3.70 10.07
C ASN A 39 -25.60 -2.83 10.24
N GLU A 40 -25.74 -1.65 10.86
CA GLU A 40 -24.67 -0.70 11.14
C GLU A 40 -23.60 -1.33 12.05
N LEU A 41 -24.00 -2.02 13.11
CA LEU A 41 -23.05 -2.69 14.02
C LEU A 41 -22.37 -3.89 13.36
N ILE A 42 -23.10 -4.68 12.56
CA ILE A 42 -22.49 -5.78 11.79
C ILE A 42 -21.45 -5.22 10.81
N TYR A 43 -21.78 -4.10 10.19
CA TYR A 43 -20.87 -3.40 9.30
C TYR A 43 -19.61 -2.89 10.02
N GLU A 44 -19.74 -2.31 11.21
CA GLU A 44 -18.58 -1.97 12.04
C GLU A 44 -17.72 -3.19 12.36
N VAL A 45 -18.32 -4.34 12.70
CA VAL A 45 -17.58 -5.59 12.91
C VAL A 45 -16.85 -6.03 11.65
N PHE A 46 -17.52 -5.95 10.48
CA PHE A 46 -16.91 -6.33 9.20
C PHE A 46 -15.77 -5.40 8.78
N GLU A 47 -15.69 -4.17 9.27
CA GLU A 47 -14.55 -3.28 9.00
C GLU A 47 -13.22 -3.82 9.56
N TYR A 48 -13.29 -4.61 10.64
CA TYR A 48 -12.13 -5.26 11.27
C TYR A 48 -11.82 -6.64 10.68
N LEU A 49 -12.69 -7.17 9.82
CA LEU A 49 -12.52 -8.47 9.19
C LEU A 49 -12.11 -8.30 7.72
N ASP A 50 -11.39 -9.30 7.21
CA ASP A 50 -11.29 -9.40 5.76
C ASP A 50 -12.66 -9.78 5.18
N LEU A 51 -13.08 -9.11 4.10
CA LEU A 51 -14.38 -9.37 3.49
C LEU A 51 -14.53 -10.83 3.08
N HIS A 52 -13.45 -11.52 2.70
CA HIS A 52 -13.50 -12.94 2.39
C HIS A 52 -13.88 -13.78 3.61
N TYR A 53 -13.26 -13.52 4.77
CA TYR A 53 -13.58 -14.26 5.99
C TYR A 53 -14.97 -13.94 6.52
N ALA A 54 -15.38 -12.67 6.43
CA ALA A 54 -16.74 -12.28 6.77
C ALA A 54 -17.74 -12.98 5.85
N PHE A 55 -17.51 -12.98 4.54
CA PHE A 55 -18.36 -13.68 3.59
C PHE A 55 -18.46 -15.17 3.91
N GLN A 56 -17.33 -15.85 4.07
CA GLN A 56 -17.32 -17.29 4.34
C GLN A 56 -18.01 -17.65 5.67
N ALA A 57 -17.86 -16.82 6.70
CA ALA A 57 -18.43 -17.09 8.01
C ALA A 57 -19.94 -16.78 8.08
N PHE A 58 -20.40 -15.73 7.40
CA PHE A 58 -21.72 -15.16 7.64
C PHE A 58 -22.69 -15.28 6.46
N TYR A 59 -22.24 -15.49 5.22
CA TYR A 59 -23.11 -15.48 4.04
C TYR A 59 -24.22 -16.54 4.11
N ASP A 60 -23.91 -17.75 4.56
CA ASP A 60 -24.86 -18.87 4.61
C ASP A 60 -25.75 -18.88 5.86
N LEU A 61 -25.64 -17.90 6.77
CA LEU A 61 -26.41 -17.90 8.02
C LEU A 61 -27.90 -17.67 7.78
N ASN A 62 -28.26 -16.61 7.04
CA ASN A 62 -29.64 -16.30 6.68
C ASN A 62 -29.70 -15.24 5.57
N GLN A 63 -30.90 -15.00 5.05
CA GLN A 63 -31.15 -14.04 3.97
C GLN A 63 -30.69 -12.62 4.30
N ARG A 64 -30.76 -12.22 5.58
CA ARG A 64 -30.32 -10.89 6.00
C ARG A 64 -28.82 -10.74 5.78
N PHE A 65 -28.00 -11.72 6.19
CA PHE A 65 -26.56 -11.68 5.94
C PHE A 65 -26.22 -11.77 4.46
N GLN A 66 -26.92 -12.60 3.67
CA GLN A 66 -26.74 -12.61 2.21
C GLN A 66 -26.94 -11.22 1.62
N ASN A 67 -27.99 -10.51 2.05
CA ASN A 67 -28.27 -9.15 1.58
C ASN A 67 -27.20 -8.14 2.01
N LEU A 68 -26.51 -8.33 3.15
CA LEU A 68 -25.39 -7.47 3.56
C LEU A 68 -24.19 -7.59 2.61
N PHE A 69 -23.99 -8.74 1.96
CA PHE A 69 -22.91 -8.95 1.00
C PHE A 69 -23.30 -8.63 -0.44
N LEU A 70 -24.57 -8.84 -0.81
CA LEU A 70 -25.11 -8.55 -2.15
C LEU A 70 -25.51 -7.08 -2.33
N TYR A 71 -25.77 -6.37 -1.24
CA TYR A 71 -26.08 -4.94 -1.23
C TYR A 71 -25.36 -4.29 -0.04
N PRO A 72 -24.01 -4.34 0.00
CA PRO A 72 -23.29 -3.76 1.12
C PRO A 72 -23.68 -2.27 1.21
N ASN A 73 -23.51 -1.58 2.33
CA ASN A 73 -23.44 -0.09 2.34
C ASN A 73 -22.03 0.39 2.70
N LEU A 74 -21.11 -0.55 2.88
CA LEU A 74 -19.75 -0.29 3.28
C LEU A 74 -18.75 -0.16 2.13
N PRO A 75 -17.60 0.47 2.41
CA PRO A 75 -16.38 0.32 1.65
C PRO A 75 -15.88 -1.13 1.68
N ILE A 76 -15.57 -1.68 0.52
CA ILE A 76 -15.07 -3.05 0.41
C ILE A 76 -13.53 -3.04 0.48
N LYS A 77 -12.97 -3.76 1.47
CA LYS A 77 -11.54 -4.09 1.56
C LYS A 77 -11.37 -5.58 1.25
N ILE A 78 -10.57 -5.90 0.24
CA ILE A 78 -10.39 -7.29 -0.23
C ILE A 78 -8.93 -7.68 -0.07
N ASN A 79 -8.67 -8.74 0.69
CA ASN A 79 -7.40 -9.46 0.69
C ASN A 79 -7.59 -10.89 0.18
N ILE A 80 -7.19 -11.13 -1.07
CA ILE A 80 -7.36 -12.45 -1.68
C ILE A 80 -6.19 -13.42 -1.46
N SER A 81 -5.26 -13.10 -0.56
CA SER A 81 -4.07 -13.93 -0.27
C SER A 81 -4.39 -15.38 0.09
N SER A 82 -5.52 -15.62 0.74
CA SER A 82 -5.91 -16.95 1.27
C SER A 82 -6.99 -17.66 0.44
N ILE A 83 -7.48 -17.07 -0.65
CA ILE A 83 -8.62 -17.60 -1.40
C ILE A 83 -8.19 -18.66 -2.40
N SER A 84 -8.88 -19.80 -2.42
CA SER A 84 -8.68 -20.84 -3.45
C SER A 84 -9.14 -20.35 -4.83
N LYS A 85 -8.59 -20.90 -5.93
CA LYS A 85 -8.97 -20.51 -7.30
C LYS A 85 -10.47 -20.63 -7.58
N SER A 86 -11.11 -21.71 -7.11
CA SER A 86 -12.55 -21.92 -7.31
C SER A 86 -13.40 -20.93 -6.51
N THR A 87 -13.02 -20.65 -5.27
CA THR A 87 -13.70 -19.66 -4.43
C THR A 87 -13.52 -18.25 -4.98
N PHE A 88 -12.36 -17.98 -5.57
CA PHE A 88 -12.06 -16.68 -6.18
C PHE A 88 -12.98 -16.36 -7.36
N HIS A 89 -13.28 -17.33 -8.22
CA HIS A 89 -14.18 -17.09 -9.37
C HIS A 89 -15.58 -16.64 -8.92
N TYR A 90 -16.16 -17.35 -7.96
CA TYR A 90 -17.46 -16.99 -7.38
C TYR A 90 -17.41 -15.63 -6.67
N TYR A 91 -16.39 -15.42 -5.84
CA TYR A 91 -16.20 -14.15 -5.13
C TYR A 91 -16.07 -12.97 -6.11
N LEU A 92 -15.40 -13.19 -7.23
CA LEU A 92 -15.28 -12.21 -8.29
C LEU A 92 -16.62 -11.90 -8.96
N THR A 93 -17.32 -12.93 -9.45
CA THR A 93 -18.53 -12.78 -10.26
C THR A 93 -19.67 -12.17 -9.46
N ASP A 94 -19.81 -12.59 -8.21
CA ASP A 94 -21.00 -12.32 -7.42
C ASP A 94 -20.82 -11.17 -6.42
N ILE A 95 -19.58 -10.79 -6.10
CA ILE A 95 -19.30 -9.78 -5.05
C ILE A 95 -18.46 -8.64 -5.58
N ILE A 96 -17.34 -8.92 -6.27
CA ILE A 96 -16.42 -7.87 -6.73
C ILE A 96 -17.00 -7.11 -7.92
N ILE A 97 -17.39 -7.81 -8.98
CA ILE A 97 -17.84 -7.18 -10.24
C ILE A 97 -19.09 -6.32 -10.02
N PRO A 98 -20.15 -6.78 -9.33
CA PRO A 98 -21.35 -5.98 -9.14
C PRO A 98 -21.17 -4.74 -8.25
N HIS A 99 -20.08 -4.67 -7.48
CA HIS A 99 -19.82 -3.62 -6.49
C HIS A 99 -18.47 -2.93 -6.70
N ALA A 100 -17.93 -3.01 -7.92
CA ALA A 100 -16.60 -2.51 -8.24
C ALA A 100 -16.43 -1.01 -7.95
N ASP A 101 -17.50 -0.22 -8.10
CA ASP A 101 -17.56 1.23 -7.83
C ASP A 101 -17.31 1.59 -6.35
N ARG A 102 -17.30 0.60 -5.46
CA ARG A 102 -17.27 0.78 -4.00
C ARG A 102 -16.03 0.22 -3.32
N ILE A 103 -15.16 -0.40 -4.10
CA ILE A 103 -13.89 -0.95 -3.63
C ILE A 103 -12.94 0.22 -3.37
N LYS A 104 -12.54 0.42 -2.10
CA LYS A 104 -11.58 1.48 -1.73
C LYS A 104 -10.13 1.00 -1.78
N SER A 105 -9.90 -0.27 -1.54
CA SER A 105 -8.57 -0.87 -1.52
C SER A 105 -8.62 -2.33 -1.93
N PHE A 106 -7.69 -2.72 -2.80
CA PHE A 106 -7.60 -4.07 -3.34
C PHE A 106 -6.18 -4.60 -3.13
N ARG A 107 -6.04 -5.68 -2.35
CA ARG A 107 -4.73 -6.28 -2.06
C ARG A 107 -4.63 -7.65 -2.73
N LEU A 108 -3.70 -7.73 -3.68
CA LEU A 108 -3.32 -8.94 -4.39
C LEU A 108 -2.07 -9.53 -3.76
N SER A 109 -2.12 -10.79 -3.34
CA SER A 109 -0.93 -11.49 -2.84
C SER A 109 -1.00 -13.00 -3.08
N ASN A 110 -1.76 -13.39 -4.11
CA ASN A 110 -2.02 -14.79 -4.43
C ASN A 110 -1.26 -15.18 -5.73
N PRO A 111 -0.61 -16.37 -5.77
CA PRO A 111 0.21 -16.82 -6.90
C PRO A 111 -0.56 -17.16 -8.21
N PHE A 112 -1.89 -17.17 -8.24
CA PHE A 112 -2.66 -17.42 -9.48
C PHE A 112 -2.80 -16.17 -10.39
N VAL A 113 -1.71 -15.40 -10.52
CA VAL A 113 -1.67 -14.05 -11.11
C VAL A 113 -2.26 -13.98 -12.53
N ALA A 114 -2.10 -15.03 -13.33
CA ALA A 114 -2.62 -15.06 -14.71
C ALA A 114 -4.16 -14.97 -14.81
N ASP A 115 -4.90 -15.69 -13.95
CA ASP A 115 -6.38 -15.64 -13.95
C ASP A 115 -6.89 -14.32 -13.33
N MET A 116 -6.12 -13.72 -12.42
CA MET A 116 -6.45 -12.45 -11.75
C MET A 116 -6.30 -11.22 -12.65
N ILE A 117 -5.70 -11.35 -13.83
CA ILE A 117 -5.46 -10.19 -14.69
C ILE A 117 -6.66 -9.89 -15.60
N GLN A 118 -7.43 -10.92 -15.97
CA GLN A 118 -8.77 -10.67 -16.52
C GLN A 118 -9.66 -9.93 -15.52
N VAL A 119 -9.50 -10.21 -14.23
CA VAL A 119 -10.22 -9.51 -13.15
C VAL A 119 -9.81 -8.05 -13.06
N LEU A 120 -8.52 -7.76 -13.04
CA LEU A 120 -8.02 -6.39 -13.00
C LEU A 120 -8.49 -5.58 -14.21
N ARG A 121 -8.53 -6.20 -15.39
CA ARG A 121 -9.11 -5.59 -16.60
C ARG A 121 -10.58 -5.21 -16.40
N ILE A 122 -11.42 -6.15 -15.95
CA ILE A 122 -12.85 -5.91 -15.74
C ILE A 122 -13.07 -4.83 -14.67
N VAL A 123 -12.38 -4.91 -13.53
CA VAL A 123 -12.52 -3.93 -12.44
C VAL A 123 -12.10 -2.54 -12.92
N ALA A 124 -11.01 -2.43 -13.67
CA ALA A 124 -10.52 -1.15 -14.17
C ALA A 124 -11.40 -0.53 -15.28
N ASP A 125 -11.99 -1.36 -16.15
CA ASP A 125 -12.96 -0.91 -17.16
C ASP A 125 -14.23 -0.34 -16.51
N TYR A 126 -14.69 -0.93 -15.41
CA TYR A 126 -15.92 -0.52 -14.71
C TYR A 126 -15.75 0.72 -13.82
N THR A 127 -14.56 0.95 -13.27
CA THR A 127 -14.30 2.04 -12.30
C THR A 127 -13.95 3.39 -12.96
N ARG A 128 -14.14 3.54 -14.27
CA ARG A 128 -13.79 4.76 -15.04
C ARG A 128 -12.30 5.16 -14.88
N PHE A 129 -11.38 4.21 -14.78
CA PHE A 129 -9.94 4.50 -14.90
C PHE A 129 -9.53 4.74 -16.37
N SER A 130 -10.28 5.57 -17.10
CA SER A 130 -10.24 5.69 -18.57
C SER A 130 -9.01 6.41 -19.14
N THR A 131 -7.95 6.60 -18.35
CA THR A 131 -6.70 7.27 -18.78
C THR A 131 -5.44 6.49 -18.43
N PHE A 132 -5.55 5.30 -17.84
CA PHE A 132 -4.38 4.48 -17.54
C PHE A 132 -4.02 3.58 -18.71
N ASN A 133 -2.82 3.74 -19.26
CA ASN A 133 -2.22 2.76 -20.15
C ASN A 133 -1.97 1.47 -19.35
N MET A 134 -2.92 0.51 -19.41
CA MET A 134 -2.90 -0.74 -18.64
C MET A 134 -1.95 -1.80 -19.22
N GLU A 135 -1.03 -1.42 -20.10
CA GLU A 135 0.03 -2.31 -20.62
C GLU A 135 0.87 -2.91 -19.48
N TYR A 136 1.03 -2.22 -18.35
CA TYR A 136 1.73 -2.74 -17.18
C TYR A 136 0.93 -3.80 -16.41
N LEU A 137 -0.34 -4.04 -16.75
CA LEU A 137 -1.12 -5.17 -16.26
C LEU A 137 -1.12 -6.33 -17.27
N ASN A 138 -0.20 -6.33 -18.25
CA ASN A 138 -0.04 -7.47 -19.15
C ASN A 138 0.52 -8.68 -18.38
N ALA A 139 -0.39 -9.61 -18.06
CA ALA A 139 -0.09 -10.87 -17.38
C ALA A 139 1.05 -11.61 -18.02
N ASP A 140 0.97 -11.75 -19.34
CA ASP A 140 1.88 -12.60 -20.08
C ASP A 140 3.30 -12.02 -19.99
N GLN A 141 3.44 -10.69 -19.98
CA GLN A 141 4.73 -10.04 -19.79
C GLN A 141 5.29 -10.22 -18.37
N TRP A 142 4.46 -10.09 -17.33
CA TRP A 142 4.91 -10.32 -15.95
C TRP A 142 5.20 -11.80 -15.68
N GLU A 143 4.37 -12.70 -16.17
CA GLU A 143 4.58 -14.15 -16.08
C GLU A 143 5.87 -14.54 -16.80
N GLN A 144 6.06 -14.06 -18.03
CA GLN A 144 7.29 -14.26 -18.79
C GLN A 144 8.49 -13.67 -18.04
N LEU A 145 8.37 -12.47 -17.47
CA LEU A 145 9.45 -11.85 -16.71
C LEU A 145 9.82 -12.67 -15.47
N ILE A 146 8.83 -13.03 -14.65
CA ILE A 146 9.03 -13.78 -13.40
C ILE A 146 9.60 -15.16 -13.72
N SER A 147 9.01 -15.88 -14.66
CA SER A 147 9.47 -17.23 -15.05
C SER A 147 10.88 -17.21 -15.65
N THR A 148 11.23 -16.17 -16.42
CA THR A 148 12.52 -16.09 -17.11
C THR A 148 13.64 -15.56 -16.20
N HIS A 149 13.35 -14.52 -15.40
CA HIS A 149 14.38 -13.74 -14.70
C HIS A 149 14.33 -13.85 -13.17
N MET A 150 13.20 -14.26 -12.59
CA MET A 150 13.05 -14.33 -11.14
C MET A 150 12.42 -15.66 -10.68
N PRO A 151 13.00 -16.83 -11.04
CA PRO A 151 12.43 -18.14 -10.68
C PRO A 151 12.38 -18.38 -9.16
N ASN A 152 13.14 -17.59 -8.39
CA ASN A 152 13.19 -17.65 -6.93
C ASN A 152 12.34 -16.56 -6.24
N LEU A 153 11.51 -15.80 -6.98
CA LEU A 153 10.68 -14.74 -6.41
C LEU A 153 9.69 -15.34 -5.42
N ARG A 154 9.76 -14.91 -4.16
CA ARG A 154 8.86 -15.37 -3.09
C ARG A 154 7.77 -14.36 -2.77
N ILE A 155 8.13 -13.08 -2.88
CA ILE A 155 7.26 -11.96 -2.53
C ILE A 155 7.29 -10.98 -3.69
N PHE A 156 6.16 -10.87 -4.37
CA PHE A 156 5.87 -9.80 -5.32
C PHE A 156 4.81 -8.91 -4.68
N ASP A 157 5.20 -7.70 -4.30
CA ASP A 157 4.34 -6.74 -3.61
C ASP A 157 4.17 -5.52 -4.51
N PHE A 158 3.05 -5.49 -5.22
CA PHE A 158 2.66 -4.37 -6.05
C PHE A 158 1.68 -3.50 -5.27
N GLN A 159 2.10 -2.27 -4.96
CA GLN A 159 1.26 -1.31 -4.27
C GLN A 159 0.94 -0.18 -5.25
N HIS A 160 -0.34 -0.03 -5.56
CA HIS A 160 -0.82 1.15 -6.27
C HIS A 160 -1.31 2.14 -5.21
N GLN A 161 -0.42 3.03 -4.78
CA GLN A 161 -0.83 4.12 -3.90
C GLN A 161 -1.34 5.27 -4.77
N TYR A 162 -2.64 5.57 -4.66
CA TYR A 162 -3.14 6.88 -5.08
C TYR A 162 -2.61 7.90 -4.06
N ARG A 163 -1.36 8.34 -4.23
CA ARG A 163 -0.82 9.47 -3.47
C ARG A 163 -1.55 10.72 -3.97
N SER A 164 -2.60 11.12 -3.26
CA SER A 164 -3.03 12.52 -3.29
C SER A 164 -1.83 13.35 -2.84
N TRP A 165 -1.33 14.22 -3.70
CA TRP A 165 -0.09 15.00 -3.53
C TRP A 165 -0.14 15.99 -2.34
N TYR A 166 -1.12 15.86 -1.43
CA TYR A 166 -1.48 16.87 -0.44
C TYR A 166 -1.17 16.52 1.03
N ASN A 167 -0.83 15.28 1.40
CA ASN A 167 -0.68 14.92 2.83
C ASN A 167 0.75 14.48 3.20
N ASN A 168 1.68 15.43 3.26
CA ASN A 168 3.08 15.22 3.66
C ASN A 168 3.32 15.21 5.19
N HIS A 169 2.30 15.02 6.04
CA HIS A 169 2.45 15.22 7.49
C HIS A 169 2.70 13.95 8.34
N ASP A 170 2.56 12.74 7.79
CA ASP A 170 2.59 11.49 8.62
C ASP A 170 3.89 10.67 8.55
N ARG A 171 5.02 11.21 8.08
CA ARG A 171 6.32 10.49 8.05
C ARG A 171 7.08 10.49 9.41
N GLN A 172 6.40 10.62 10.55
CA GLN A 172 7.00 10.70 11.90
C GLN A 172 7.23 9.32 12.58
N ALA A 173 8.07 8.46 12.00
CA ALA A 173 8.56 7.25 12.70
C ALA A 173 10.09 7.06 12.66
N TYR A 174 10.84 8.08 12.24
CA TYR A 174 12.29 8.09 12.34
C TYR A 174 12.70 9.21 13.30
N GLU A 175 13.31 8.86 14.44
CA GLU A 175 14.01 9.84 15.28
C GLU A 175 15.16 10.44 14.46
N THR A 176 14.85 11.55 13.82
CA THR A 176 15.78 12.33 13.03
C THR A 176 16.40 13.34 13.98
N ARG A 177 17.65 13.14 14.38
CA ARG A 177 18.44 14.22 15.01
C ARG A 177 18.80 15.21 13.89
N TYR A 178 17.89 16.14 13.63
CA TYR A 178 18.14 17.28 12.78
C TYR A 178 18.98 18.29 13.56
N ASP A 179 20.24 18.47 13.17
CA ASP A 179 20.99 19.67 13.54
C ASP A 179 20.62 20.78 12.56
N GLN A 180 19.87 21.79 13.02
CA GLN A 180 19.19 22.79 12.17
C GLN A 180 20.10 23.94 11.70
N THR A 181 21.38 23.68 11.47
CA THR A 181 22.26 24.65 10.79
C THR A 181 22.43 24.25 9.33
N LYS A 182 21.86 25.04 8.42
CA LYS A 182 21.98 24.95 6.94
C LYS A 182 23.29 24.31 6.49
N SER A 183 23.29 23.01 6.21
CA SER A 183 24.44 22.24 5.74
C SER A 183 24.11 20.74 5.57
N TYR A 184 23.94 20.33 4.31
CA TYR A 184 24.09 18.95 3.79
C TYR A 184 23.08 17.92 4.31
N HIS A 185 23.08 16.73 3.72
CA HIS A 185 23.32 15.48 4.44
C HIS A 185 23.35 14.31 3.42
N VAL A 186 24.50 13.66 3.31
CA VAL A 186 24.48 12.20 3.26
C VAL A 186 23.89 11.77 4.59
N ALA A 187 22.59 11.50 4.62
CA ALA A 187 21.93 11.11 5.85
C ALA A 187 22.16 9.61 6.06
N ILE A 188 23.10 9.26 6.94
CA ILE A 188 23.20 7.89 7.43
C ILE A 188 22.10 7.72 8.47
N PHE A 189 20.99 7.13 8.03
CA PHE A 189 19.94 6.70 8.94
C PHE A 189 20.32 5.36 9.54
N TYR A 190 20.74 5.38 10.80
CA TYR A 190 20.76 4.16 11.60
C TYR A 190 19.32 3.72 11.77
N SER A 191 18.98 2.53 11.28
CA SER A 191 17.78 1.87 11.76
C SER A 191 17.95 1.69 13.27
N ILE A 192 16.88 1.95 14.02
CA ILE A 192 16.79 1.65 15.46
C ILE A 192 17.01 0.15 15.74
N ASN A 193 16.97 -0.69 14.70
CA ASN A 193 17.43 -2.07 14.74
C ASN A 193 18.97 -2.13 14.59
N PRO A 194 19.73 -2.47 15.65
CA PRO A 194 21.19 -2.51 15.63
C PRO A 194 21.78 -3.50 14.61
N TYR A 195 20.95 -4.37 14.03
CA TYR A 195 21.34 -5.38 13.05
C TYR A 195 21.11 -4.96 11.59
N ARG A 196 20.53 -3.80 11.31
CA ARG A 196 20.21 -3.36 9.94
C ARG A 196 20.65 -1.92 9.71
N LYS A 197 21.89 -1.73 9.29
CA LYS A 197 22.37 -0.39 8.91
C LYS A 197 21.90 -0.08 7.49
N SER A 198 21.15 1.01 7.38
CA SER A 198 20.71 1.57 6.11
C SER A 198 21.57 2.80 5.77
N TYR A 199 21.79 3.04 4.48
CA TYR A 199 22.56 4.17 3.98
C TYR A 199 21.74 4.90 2.92
N MET A 200 21.64 6.22 3.01
CA MET A 200 20.78 7.02 2.14
C MET A 200 21.58 8.05 1.33
N LEU A 201 21.37 8.08 0.01
CA LEU A 201 22.02 9.00 -0.94
C LEU A 201 21.00 10.04 -1.42
N TYR A 202 21.32 11.33 -1.29
CA TYR A 202 20.53 12.46 -1.75
C TYR A 202 21.34 13.37 -2.68
N GLU A 203 20.68 14.10 -3.57
CA GLU A 203 21.30 15.12 -4.42
C GLU A 203 21.42 16.47 -3.71
N GLU A 204 22.52 17.19 -3.99
CA GLU A 204 22.79 18.54 -3.54
C GLU A 204 22.47 19.59 -4.62
N LEU A 205 21.79 20.68 -4.24
CA LEU A 205 21.51 21.83 -5.13
C LEU A 205 22.58 22.93 -5.07
N ASP A 206 23.59 22.84 -4.20
CA ASP A 206 24.57 23.92 -3.98
C ASP A 206 26.03 23.41 -4.03
N LYS A 207 26.80 23.82 -5.04
CA LYS A 207 28.09 23.21 -5.46
C LYS A 207 29.31 23.48 -4.55
N ASN A 208 29.13 24.04 -3.35
CA ASN A 208 30.23 24.74 -2.67
C ASN A 208 30.76 24.11 -1.39
N VAL A 209 30.44 22.85 -1.07
CA VAL A 209 30.83 22.30 0.23
C VAL A 209 31.56 20.97 0.17
N SER A 210 32.78 21.05 0.69
CA SER A 210 33.73 19.99 0.97
C SER A 210 33.11 18.85 1.79
N SER A 211 33.27 17.65 1.28
CA SER A 211 32.82 16.35 1.80
C SER A 211 32.97 16.15 3.31
N LEU A 212 31.85 16.00 4.01
CA LEU A 212 31.81 15.44 5.36
C LEU A 212 32.11 13.93 5.28
N HIS A 213 33.35 13.54 5.60
CA HIS A 213 33.72 12.12 5.74
C HIS A 213 33.10 11.54 7.02
N VAL A 214 31.96 10.89 6.91
CA VAL A 214 31.47 10.03 8.01
C VAL A 214 32.13 8.66 7.89
N GLU A 215 33.00 8.33 8.85
CA GLU A 215 33.71 7.04 8.97
C GLU A 215 32.80 5.88 9.41
N THR A 216 31.58 5.79 8.89
CA THR A 216 30.86 4.52 9.01
C THR A 216 31.56 3.46 8.18
N SER A 217 31.97 2.36 8.82
CA SER A 217 32.48 1.18 8.12
C SER A 217 31.43 0.74 7.09
N LYS A 218 31.74 0.99 5.81
CA LYS A 218 30.90 0.67 4.65
C LYS A 218 30.54 -0.81 4.60
N ASP A 219 31.37 -1.65 5.21
CA ASP A 219 31.19 -3.11 5.34
C ASP A 219 29.98 -3.47 6.20
N SER A 220 29.47 -2.57 7.03
CA SER A 220 28.32 -2.87 7.88
C SER A 220 26.97 -2.47 7.27
N VAL A 221 26.97 -1.80 6.11
CA VAL A 221 25.75 -1.36 5.43
C VAL A 221 25.13 -2.53 4.68
N GLN A 222 23.87 -2.85 5.02
CA GLN A 222 23.10 -3.92 4.39
C GLN A 222 22.01 -3.39 3.45
N HIS A 223 21.58 -2.15 3.64
CA HIS A 223 20.51 -1.54 2.83
C HIS A 223 20.99 -0.20 2.28
N VAL A 224 20.96 -0.06 0.97
CA VAL A 224 21.27 1.20 0.28
C VAL A 224 19.97 1.80 -0.26
N TYR A 225 19.74 3.06 0.06
CA TYR A 225 18.64 3.86 -0.43
C TYR A 225 19.22 4.97 -1.30
N ILE A 226 18.73 5.08 -2.53
CA ILE A 226 19.18 6.06 -3.50
C ILE A 226 18.01 6.92 -3.90
N HIS A 227 18.11 8.22 -3.63
CA HIS A 227 17.00 9.12 -3.75
C HIS A 227 16.72 9.62 -5.16
N ASN A 228 17.72 9.73 -6.03
CA ASN A 228 17.54 10.12 -7.43
C ASN A 228 18.79 9.78 -8.26
N THR A 229 18.74 10.04 -9.57
CA THR A 229 19.86 9.77 -10.50
C THR A 229 21.13 10.51 -10.12
N ASN A 230 21.06 11.78 -9.71
CA ASN A 230 22.25 12.58 -9.44
C ASN A 230 22.96 12.09 -8.17
N ALA A 231 22.21 11.68 -7.14
CA ALA A 231 22.74 11.04 -5.94
C ALA A 231 23.48 9.73 -6.26
N MET A 232 22.97 8.98 -7.24
CA MET A 232 23.62 7.77 -7.76
C MET A 232 24.93 8.12 -8.47
N GLU A 233 24.91 9.08 -9.39
CA GLU A 233 26.08 9.47 -10.20
C GLU A 233 27.21 10.07 -9.35
N GLN A 234 26.87 10.80 -8.29
CA GLN A 234 27.84 11.42 -7.39
C GLN A 234 28.36 10.46 -6.31
N CYS A 235 27.84 9.23 -6.23
CA CYS A 235 28.24 8.29 -5.20
C CYS A 235 29.64 7.72 -5.48
N LEU A 236 30.62 8.13 -4.67
CA LEU A 236 31.99 7.60 -4.70
C LEU A 236 32.19 6.40 -3.74
N SER A 237 31.12 5.93 -3.10
CA SER A 237 31.20 4.86 -2.10
C SER A 237 30.70 3.53 -2.64
N TYR A 238 31.43 2.46 -2.32
CA TYR A 238 31.03 1.09 -2.59
C TYR A 238 30.58 0.40 -1.30
N PHE A 239 29.45 -0.30 -1.33
CA PHE A 239 28.86 -1.01 -0.20
C PHE A 239 28.86 -2.52 -0.47
N PRO A 240 29.95 -3.22 -0.12
CA PRO A 240 30.16 -4.61 -0.53
C PRO A 240 29.19 -5.60 0.13
N ASN A 241 28.52 -5.23 1.23
CA ASN A 241 27.60 -6.11 1.98
C ASN A 241 26.13 -5.70 1.86
N ALA A 242 25.81 -4.77 0.95
CA ALA A 242 24.45 -4.34 0.68
C ALA A 242 23.63 -5.47 0.04
N ILE A 243 22.60 -5.94 0.74
CA ILE A 243 21.67 -7.00 0.30
C ILE A 243 20.28 -6.44 -0.06
N GLU A 244 20.03 -5.17 0.22
CA GLU A 244 18.79 -4.48 -0.11
C GLU A 244 19.05 -3.16 -0.82
N LEU A 245 18.22 -2.88 -1.83
CA LEU A 245 18.25 -1.61 -2.56
C LEU A 245 16.85 -0.98 -2.56
N THR A 246 16.80 0.31 -2.25
CA THR A 246 15.62 1.16 -2.48
C THR A 246 16.00 2.30 -3.42
N LEU A 247 15.27 2.43 -4.52
CA LEU A 247 15.33 3.57 -5.41
C LEU A 247 14.07 4.40 -5.18
N SER A 248 14.19 5.70 -4.90
CA SER A 248 13.05 6.60 -4.74
C SER A 248 13.14 7.80 -5.68
N GLU A 249 12.09 8.62 -5.73
CA GLU A 249 11.98 9.85 -6.54
C GLU A 249 12.55 9.77 -7.97
N THR A 250 12.72 10.92 -8.62
CA THR A 250 12.96 11.03 -10.06
C THR A 250 14.27 10.40 -10.47
N PHE A 251 14.18 9.18 -11.01
CA PHE A 251 15.24 8.56 -11.79
C PHE A 251 15.05 8.89 -13.27
N HIS A 252 15.90 9.78 -13.78
CA HIS A 252 16.14 9.84 -15.21
C HIS A 252 17.04 8.67 -15.59
N VAL A 253 16.62 7.91 -16.62
CA VAL A 253 17.45 6.83 -17.17
C VAL A 253 18.79 7.43 -17.56
N PRO A 254 19.90 7.02 -16.92
CA PRO A 254 21.21 7.50 -17.33
C PRO A 254 21.45 7.09 -18.78
N ARG A 255 22.24 7.87 -19.52
CA ARG A 255 22.60 7.50 -20.91
C ARG A 255 23.25 6.11 -20.98
N ASP A 256 23.99 5.77 -19.94
CA ASP A 256 24.64 4.48 -19.74
C ASP A 256 23.87 3.73 -18.65
N SER A 257 22.95 2.82 -19.05
CA SER A 257 22.24 1.81 -18.23
C SER A 257 22.31 1.94 -16.71
N ILE A 258 21.16 1.94 -16.01
CA ILE A 258 21.14 2.04 -14.54
C ILE A 258 21.98 0.95 -13.85
N VAL A 259 22.10 -0.23 -14.48
CA VAL A 259 22.91 -1.35 -13.97
C VAL A 259 24.38 -0.97 -13.87
N ILE A 260 24.92 -0.20 -14.82
CA ILE A 260 26.32 0.24 -14.81
C ILE A 260 26.57 1.15 -13.60
N SER A 261 25.68 2.11 -13.38
CA SER A 261 25.77 3.05 -12.27
C SER A 261 25.61 2.34 -10.92
N LEU A 262 24.63 1.44 -10.80
CA LEU A 262 24.40 0.71 -9.56
C LEU A 262 25.52 -0.28 -9.23
N ASN A 263 26.09 -0.98 -10.22
CA ASN A 263 27.20 -1.90 -9.98
C ASN A 263 28.46 -1.22 -9.43
N ARG A 264 28.63 0.10 -9.63
CA ARG A 264 29.71 0.88 -9.03
C ARG A 264 29.48 1.15 -7.54
N ILE A 265 28.24 1.06 -7.07
CA ILE A 265 27.82 1.40 -5.71
C ILE A 265 27.60 0.13 -4.89
N ILE A 266 27.00 -0.90 -5.48
CA ILE A 266 26.65 -2.16 -4.80
C ILE A 266 26.87 -3.38 -5.71
N PRO A 267 27.23 -4.55 -5.18
CA PRO A 267 27.25 -5.80 -5.95
C PRO A 267 25.83 -6.34 -6.19
N LEU A 268 25.24 -6.02 -7.34
CA LEU A 268 23.85 -6.35 -7.67
C LEU A 268 23.48 -7.82 -7.49
N ARG A 269 24.42 -8.75 -7.74
CA ARG A 269 24.16 -10.18 -7.63
C ARG A 269 23.78 -10.66 -6.23
N GLN A 270 24.13 -9.93 -5.17
CA GLN A 270 23.78 -10.34 -3.80
C GLN A 270 22.48 -9.73 -3.29
N LEU A 271 21.86 -8.84 -4.07
CA LEU A 271 20.59 -8.25 -3.68
C LEU A 271 19.53 -9.33 -3.51
N THR A 272 18.83 -9.25 -2.39
CA THR A 272 17.72 -10.14 -2.02
C THR A 272 16.38 -9.39 -2.05
N LYS A 273 16.44 -8.07 -1.87
CA LYS A 273 15.27 -7.19 -1.88
C LYS A 273 15.53 -5.95 -2.72
N LEU A 274 14.58 -5.64 -3.58
CA LEU A 274 14.56 -4.48 -4.44
C LEU A 274 13.25 -3.72 -4.24
N THR A 275 13.34 -2.41 -4.02
CA THR A 275 12.19 -1.54 -3.79
C THR A 275 12.29 -0.31 -4.67
N PHE A 276 11.23 -0.01 -5.40
CA PHE A 276 11.09 1.20 -6.19
C PHE A 276 9.98 2.05 -5.55
N ASP A 277 10.36 3.03 -4.74
CA ASP A 277 9.50 4.05 -4.11
C ASP A 277 9.48 5.31 -4.99
N TYR A 278 9.20 5.11 -6.28
CA TYR A 278 9.16 6.17 -7.29
C TYR A 278 8.05 5.94 -8.29
N HIS A 279 7.19 6.95 -8.41
CA HIS A 279 6.19 7.04 -9.47
C HIS A 279 6.91 7.19 -10.81
N HIS A 280 6.64 6.29 -11.77
CA HIS A 280 7.18 6.36 -13.15
C HIS A 280 8.61 5.83 -13.34
N PHE A 281 9.03 4.85 -12.54
CA PHE A 281 10.27 4.14 -12.86
C PHE A 281 10.11 3.35 -14.19
N PRO A 282 10.97 3.57 -15.20
CA PRO A 282 10.81 2.92 -16.51
C PRO A 282 10.90 1.40 -16.43
N PHE A 283 9.92 0.71 -17.00
CA PHE A 283 9.78 -0.74 -16.88
C PHE A 283 10.98 -1.48 -17.46
N GLU A 284 11.50 -1.02 -18.60
CA GLU A 284 12.66 -1.61 -19.27
C GLU A 284 13.89 -1.62 -18.36
N GLN A 285 14.04 -0.58 -17.54
CA GLN A 285 15.11 -0.49 -16.55
C GLN A 285 14.88 -1.44 -15.37
N VAL A 286 13.62 -1.71 -15.00
CA VAL A 286 13.30 -2.76 -14.03
C VAL A 286 13.71 -4.12 -14.59
N ILE A 287 13.35 -4.43 -15.84
CA ILE A 287 13.72 -5.70 -16.49
C ILE A 287 15.24 -5.86 -16.54
N GLU A 288 15.92 -4.80 -16.99
CA GLU A 288 17.37 -4.78 -17.05
C GLU A 288 17.97 -5.05 -15.66
N LEU A 289 17.52 -4.35 -14.62
CA LEU A 289 18.05 -4.52 -13.27
C LEU A 289 17.78 -5.93 -12.71
N LEU A 290 16.62 -6.51 -13.01
CA LEU A 290 16.26 -7.88 -12.61
C LEU A 290 17.17 -8.93 -13.26
N HIS A 291 17.60 -8.71 -14.50
CA HIS A 291 18.57 -9.60 -15.16
C HIS A 291 19.91 -9.68 -14.41
N PHE A 292 20.32 -8.63 -13.69
CA PHE A 292 21.57 -8.58 -12.94
C PHE A 292 21.42 -8.86 -11.44
N THR A 293 20.20 -9.13 -10.97
CA THR A 293 19.88 -9.34 -9.55
C THR A 293 19.20 -10.70 -9.32
N PRO A 294 19.83 -11.83 -9.70
CA PRO A 294 19.20 -13.17 -9.72
C PRO A 294 18.78 -13.71 -8.34
N ASN A 295 19.27 -13.11 -7.27
CA ASN A 295 18.95 -13.51 -5.89
C ASN A 295 17.80 -12.69 -5.27
N VAL A 296 17.22 -11.74 -6.01
CA VAL A 296 16.08 -10.96 -5.54
C VAL A 296 14.87 -11.88 -5.41
N HIS A 297 14.40 -12.02 -4.17
CA HIS A 297 13.20 -12.77 -3.83
C HIS A 297 12.08 -11.87 -3.30
N THR A 298 12.36 -10.59 -3.09
CA THR A 298 11.39 -9.58 -2.68
C THR A 298 11.48 -8.37 -3.59
N LEU A 299 10.45 -8.17 -4.42
CA LEU A 299 10.32 -7.02 -5.30
C LEU A 299 9.13 -6.18 -4.84
N LYS A 300 9.38 -4.90 -4.54
CA LYS A 300 8.37 -3.90 -4.19
C LYS A 300 8.33 -2.80 -5.22
N LEU A 301 7.15 -2.50 -5.74
CA LEU A 301 6.94 -1.48 -6.77
C LEU A 301 5.85 -0.53 -6.30
N ASP A 302 6.19 0.76 -6.18
CA ASP A 302 5.23 1.83 -5.93
C ASP A 302 4.95 2.56 -7.26
N SER A 303 3.91 2.11 -7.96
CA SER A 303 3.35 2.73 -9.18
C SER A 303 4.30 2.87 -10.40
N ILE A 304 4.27 1.89 -11.33
CA ILE A 304 4.97 1.95 -12.64
C ILE A 304 4.08 2.65 -13.68
N LEU A 305 4.64 3.53 -14.53
CA LEU A 305 4.05 3.93 -15.82
C LEU A 305 4.95 3.46 -16.96
N LEU A 306 4.35 2.90 -18.03
CA LEU A 306 4.99 2.67 -19.32
C LEU A 306 4.77 3.89 -20.20
N TYR A 307 5.85 4.53 -20.65
CA TYR A 307 5.80 5.51 -21.73
C TYR A 307 5.90 4.76 -23.06
N GLN A 308 5.00 5.07 -23.99
CA GLN A 308 5.11 4.70 -25.40
C GLN A 308 5.98 5.69 -26.16
#